data_AF-C1N1D7-F1
#
_entry.id   AF-C1N1D7-F1
#
_cell.length_a   1.000
_cell.length_b   1.000
_cell.length_c   1.000
_cell.angle_alpha   90.00
_cell.angle_beta   90.00
_cell.angle_gamma   90.00
#
_symmetry.space_group_name_H-M   'P 1'
#
loop_
_entity.id
_entity.type
_entity.pdbx_description
1 polymer ?
#
loop_
_entity_poly.entity_id
_entity_poly.type
_entity_poly.pdbx_seq_one_letter_code
_entity_poly.pdbx_strand_id
1 'polypeptide(L)'
;MAALAAPRAFATPSRVASRSAAPSRRTRSTRARAKAENVSPDDPKFLGRKGTRRDEITDEDADTTVARVAVKLDGAFGKPSAAKETWEPFQRAARAGLMDAYVAGGASAAAGSKRGDASAEEDAEEAEADVVHTSLCIAMEDDAFKSRTAVPLPIDAYVKRVDKLVNEFMQRDYESLVAAGTTTTRDVIDALEDYLYVQNQYRAPKGWREMYSPYRTYFHNVVAQKIGIPATLAAIYIGCVERLAERGVLTEGVDVCVRPKGARDSAAGVTAPSPPWGVIRESEERPSNAVVCTPLMSTRLQLSALKRAYWPWEWDDARDSGVLLAVEAAAYAAGNRMNTAAGVVGIIQPTGRPFGDLPMATLATERLLALDGGVGFEARDLGVLLFHDGRYGEALELLEGFEAWKRDGGADAAPIFVGDVVNLGGSDAVLAAELQVREDEALDRLMLILRKRVLEETIALDDDEKRSGTV
;
A
#
# COMPACT_ATOMS: atom_id res chain seq x y z
N MET A 1 -66.23 -12.63 -22.55
CA MET A 1 -65.06 -12.18 -23.35
C MET A 1 -64.46 -10.97 -22.64
N ALA A 2 -63.18 -11.07 -22.31
CA ALA A 2 -62.48 -10.24 -21.34
C ALA A 2 -62.30 -8.78 -21.80
N ALA A 3 -62.59 -7.83 -20.92
CA ALA A 3 -62.22 -6.43 -21.06
C ALA A 3 -60.95 -6.13 -20.26
N LEU A 4 -60.04 -5.42 -20.92
CA LEU A 4 -58.67 -5.08 -20.52
C LEU A 4 -58.61 -4.27 -19.22
N ALA A 5 -57.70 -4.65 -18.33
CA ALA A 5 -57.34 -3.93 -17.13
C ALA A 5 -56.29 -2.83 -17.44
N ALA A 6 -56.56 -1.62 -16.95
CA ALA A 6 -55.67 -0.47 -16.99
C ALA A 6 -54.58 -0.53 -15.89
N PRO A 7 -53.42 0.14 -16.08
CA PRO A 7 -52.27 0.01 -15.19
C PRO A 7 -52.41 0.81 -13.89
N ARG A 8 -51.95 0.22 -12.78
CA ARG A 8 -51.90 0.84 -11.45
C ARG A 8 -50.75 1.85 -11.34
N ALA A 9 -51.09 3.09 -11.00
CA ALA A 9 -50.16 4.15 -10.61
C ALA A 9 -49.54 3.87 -9.23
N PHE A 10 -48.22 4.05 -9.10
CA PHE A 10 -47.50 4.02 -7.83
C PHE A 10 -47.68 5.35 -7.09
N ALA A 11 -48.23 5.28 -5.87
CA ALA A 11 -48.39 6.41 -4.97
C ALA A 11 -47.12 6.64 -4.12
N THR A 12 -46.67 7.89 -4.07
CA THR A 12 -45.59 8.40 -3.21
C THR A 12 -46.05 8.57 -1.76
N PRO A 13 -45.24 8.25 -0.73
CA PRO A 13 -45.57 8.58 0.65
C PRO A 13 -45.15 10.01 1.02
N SER A 14 -46.08 10.67 1.72
CA SER A 14 -46.09 12.04 2.21
C SER A 14 -45.11 12.28 3.37
N ARG A 15 -44.48 13.48 3.36
CA ARG A 15 -43.68 14.06 4.45
C ARG A 15 -44.58 14.47 5.61
N VAL A 16 -44.32 13.94 6.81
CA VAL A 16 -44.79 14.53 8.07
C VAL A 16 -43.59 15.07 8.84
N ALA A 17 -43.60 16.37 9.07
CA ALA A 17 -42.60 17.11 9.83
C ALA A 17 -42.87 16.98 11.35
N SER A 18 -41.91 16.48 12.11
CA SER A 18 -41.88 16.61 13.56
C SER A 18 -40.76 17.57 13.97
N ARG A 19 -41.16 18.72 14.54
CA ARG A 19 -40.28 19.70 15.18
C ARG A 19 -39.92 19.18 16.57
N SER A 20 -38.64 19.08 16.88
CA SER A 20 -38.14 18.86 18.24
C SER A 20 -36.92 19.75 18.46
N ALA A 21 -36.97 20.50 19.55
CA ALA A 21 -36.15 21.65 19.87
C ALA A 21 -34.70 21.29 20.26
N ALA A 22 -33.74 22.05 19.73
CA ALA A 22 -32.34 22.01 20.16
C ALA A 22 -32.10 22.99 21.33
N PRO A 23 -31.36 22.60 22.39
CA PRO A 23 -30.98 23.52 23.44
C PRO A 23 -29.76 24.36 23.03
N SER A 24 -29.97 25.68 23.04
CA SER A 24 -28.96 26.74 22.92
C SER A 24 -27.92 26.64 24.04
N ARG A 25 -26.65 26.43 23.68
CA ARG A 25 -25.51 26.53 24.60
C ARG A 25 -24.88 27.91 24.46
N ARG A 26 -25.16 28.74 25.47
CA ARG A 26 -24.65 30.09 25.71
C ARG A 26 -23.13 30.18 25.58
N THR A 27 -22.68 31.09 24.74
CA THR A 27 -21.32 31.66 24.76
C THR A 27 -21.18 32.58 25.98
N ARG A 28 -20.21 32.31 26.83
CA ARG A 28 -19.81 33.19 27.94
C ARG A 28 -18.30 33.27 27.96
N SER A 29 -17.76 34.34 27.38
CA SER A 29 -16.38 34.78 27.62
C SER A 29 -16.25 36.21 27.11
N THR A 30 -16.71 37.16 27.93
CA THR A 30 -16.18 38.51 27.91
C THR A 30 -15.31 38.70 29.14
N ARG A 31 -14.18 39.38 28.92
CA ARG A 31 -13.50 40.24 29.89
C ARG A 31 -12.40 39.59 30.77
N ALA A 32 -11.17 39.62 30.24
CA ALA A 32 -9.97 39.96 31.02
C ALA A 32 -8.84 40.41 30.07
N ARG A 33 -8.98 41.61 29.51
CA ARG A 33 -7.88 42.36 28.89
C ARG A 33 -7.54 43.49 29.87
N ALA A 34 -6.53 43.30 30.71
CA ALA A 34 -5.78 44.36 31.41
C ALA A 34 -4.74 43.76 32.36
N LYS A 35 -3.49 43.67 31.88
CA LYS A 35 -2.21 43.96 32.58
C LYS A 35 -1.08 43.22 31.86
N ALA A 36 -0.55 43.86 30.82
CA ALA A 36 0.78 43.58 30.32
C ALA A 36 1.67 44.72 30.83
N GLU A 37 2.26 44.52 32.01
CA GLU A 37 3.36 45.34 32.51
C GLU A 37 4.42 44.37 33.07
N ASN A 38 5.59 44.39 32.42
CA ASN A 38 6.93 44.02 32.88
C ASN A 38 7.06 42.86 33.90
N VAL A 39 7.50 41.69 33.44
CA VAL A 39 8.07 40.64 34.29
C VAL A 39 9.43 40.22 33.73
N SER A 40 10.45 40.31 34.60
CA SER A 40 11.88 40.02 34.39
C SER A 40 12.13 38.52 34.11
N PRO A 41 13.20 38.12 33.40
CA PRO A 41 13.37 36.75 32.90
C PRO A 41 13.83 35.70 33.94
N ASP A 42 13.89 36.03 35.23
CA ASP A 42 14.47 35.16 36.28
C ASP A 42 13.48 34.76 37.40
N ASP A 43 12.31 34.21 37.06
CA ASP A 43 11.37 33.66 38.05
C ASP A 43 11.25 32.12 37.94
N PRO A 44 11.80 31.32 38.89
CA PRO A 44 11.97 29.88 38.75
C PRO A 44 10.74 29.09 39.25
N LYS A 45 9.56 29.35 38.66
CA LYS A 45 8.36 28.53 38.89
C LYS A 45 7.56 28.29 37.62
N PHE A 46 8.18 27.58 36.67
CA PHE A 46 7.47 26.87 35.62
C PHE A 46 7.78 25.37 35.74
N LEU A 47 7.00 24.66 36.58
CA LEU A 47 7.00 23.20 36.64
C LEU A 47 6.19 22.64 35.47
N GLY A 48 6.74 22.79 34.27
CA GLY A 48 6.36 22.00 33.10
C GLY A 48 7.15 20.69 33.09
N ARG A 49 6.44 19.57 32.97
CA ARG A 49 6.97 18.21 32.90
C ARG A 49 8.07 18.13 31.83
N LYS A 50 9.34 18.06 32.24
CA LYS A 50 10.47 17.82 31.33
C LYS A 50 10.23 16.47 30.63
N GLY A 51 10.10 16.50 29.31
CA GLY A 51 10.07 15.30 28.49
C GLY A 51 11.31 14.46 28.76
N THR A 52 11.12 13.16 28.90
CA THR A 52 12.20 12.18 28.99
C THR A 52 13.12 12.35 27.79
N ARG A 53 14.40 12.59 28.06
CA ARG A 53 15.49 12.62 27.07
C ARG A 53 15.44 11.29 26.32
N ARG A 54 15.11 11.34 25.03
CA ARG A 54 15.13 10.19 24.13
C ARG A 54 16.60 10.02 23.74
N ASP A 55 17.21 8.93 24.17
CA ASP A 55 18.57 8.61 23.73
C ASP A 55 18.59 8.52 22.20
N GLU A 56 19.64 9.10 21.63
CA GLU A 56 19.82 9.29 20.19
C GLU A 56 19.81 7.93 19.48
N ILE A 57 18.97 7.82 18.45
CA ILE A 57 18.95 6.68 17.54
C ILE A 57 20.29 6.66 16.81
N THR A 58 21.05 5.58 16.96
CA THR A 58 22.45 5.49 16.52
C THR A 58 22.64 5.14 15.04
N ASP A 59 21.56 4.90 14.27
CA ASP A 59 21.66 4.43 12.88
C ASP A 59 20.81 5.26 11.90
N GLU A 60 20.72 6.58 12.10
CA GLU A 60 20.09 7.49 11.13
C GLU A 60 21.15 8.17 10.25
N ASP A 61 20.93 8.17 8.92
CA ASP A 61 21.81 8.87 7.97
C ASP A 61 21.91 10.37 8.33
N ALA A 62 23.09 10.96 8.14
CA ALA A 62 23.42 12.33 8.53
C ALA A 62 22.41 13.33 7.94
N ASP A 63 21.95 13.10 6.71
CA ASP A 63 20.96 13.94 6.03
C ASP A 63 19.57 13.88 6.71
N THR A 64 19.15 12.70 7.18
CA THR A 64 17.88 12.52 7.90
C THR A 64 17.94 13.15 9.30
N THR A 65 19.10 13.04 9.95
CA THR A 65 19.37 13.68 11.24
C THR A 65 19.33 15.21 11.11
N VAL A 66 19.96 15.76 10.06
CA VAL A 66 19.95 17.19 9.76
C VAL A 66 18.52 17.68 9.44
N ALA A 67 17.76 16.94 8.62
CA ALA A 67 16.36 17.28 8.30
C ALA A 67 15.47 17.30 9.56
N ARG A 68 15.65 16.33 10.47
CA ARG A 68 14.94 16.26 11.75
C ARG A 68 15.31 17.40 12.69
N VAL A 69 16.60 17.74 12.79
CA VAL A 69 17.11 18.82 13.65
C VAL A 69 16.75 20.21 13.10
N ALA A 70 16.58 20.36 11.79
CA ALA A 70 16.18 21.60 11.14
C ALA A 70 14.73 22.04 11.47
N VAL A 71 13.93 21.15 12.06
CA VAL A 71 12.55 21.46 12.51
C VAL A 71 12.58 22.35 13.76
N LYS A 72 12.56 23.67 13.54
CA LYS A 72 12.40 24.64 14.63
C LYS A 72 10.91 24.83 14.97
N LEU A 73 10.56 24.58 16.23
CA LEU A 73 9.28 24.99 16.82
C LEU A 73 9.34 26.49 17.11
N ASP A 74 9.04 27.33 16.13
CA ASP A 74 8.87 28.75 16.42
C ASP A 74 7.64 28.96 17.31
N GLY A 75 7.87 29.61 18.45
CA GLY A 75 6.96 29.78 19.58
C GLY A 75 5.73 30.67 19.34
N ALA A 76 5.16 30.68 18.14
CA ALA A 76 3.92 31.36 17.83
C ALA A 76 2.94 30.41 17.12
N PHE A 77 2.09 29.75 17.91
CA PHE A 77 0.84 29.12 17.50
C PHE A 77 0.85 28.32 16.16
N GLY A 78 1.37 27.09 16.22
CA GLY A 78 0.64 25.94 15.65
C GLY A 78 0.78 25.61 14.15
N LYS A 79 1.85 26.00 13.46
CA LYS A 79 2.24 25.33 12.21
C LYS A 79 3.76 25.14 12.15
N PRO A 80 4.28 23.91 12.12
CA PRO A 80 5.67 23.66 11.78
C PRO A 80 5.93 24.22 10.39
N SER A 81 6.68 25.31 10.28
CA SER A 81 7.19 25.81 9.01
C SER A 81 8.56 25.18 8.79
N ALA A 82 8.56 23.96 8.25
CA ALA A 82 9.78 23.32 7.80
C ALA A 82 10.31 24.03 6.54
N ALA A 83 11.63 24.06 6.36
CA ALA A 83 12.24 24.49 5.10
C ALA A 83 11.69 23.65 3.93
N LYS A 84 11.72 24.17 2.71
CA LYS A 84 11.06 23.57 1.53
C LYS A 84 11.54 22.15 1.15
N GLU A 85 12.59 21.62 1.78
CA GLU A 85 13.28 20.37 1.43
C GLU A 85 13.37 19.37 2.61
N THR A 86 12.34 19.26 3.46
CA THR A 86 12.44 18.40 4.68
C THR A 86 11.98 16.96 4.53
N TRP A 87 11.27 16.58 3.47
CA TRP A 87 10.62 15.27 3.37
C TRP A 87 11.36 14.27 2.45
N GLU A 88 12.14 14.76 1.49
CA GLU A 88 12.88 13.93 0.52
C GLU A 88 13.90 12.98 1.18
N PRO A 89 14.64 13.37 2.24
CA PRO A 89 15.53 12.42 2.93
C PRO A 89 14.77 11.24 3.54
N PHE A 90 13.58 11.48 4.09
CA PHE A 90 12.75 10.42 4.66
C PHE A 90 12.16 9.51 3.59
N GLN A 91 11.76 10.06 2.44
CA GLN A 91 11.37 9.26 1.28
C GLN A 91 12.52 8.38 0.80
N ARG A 92 13.74 8.93 0.67
CA ARG A 92 14.93 8.19 0.23
C ARG A 92 15.28 7.07 1.22
N ALA A 93 15.28 7.36 2.51
CA ALA A 93 15.54 6.36 3.55
C ALA A 93 14.49 5.25 3.57
N ALA A 94 13.20 5.60 3.41
CA ALA A 94 12.12 4.62 3.29
C ALA A 94 12.30 3.72 2.06
N ARG A 95 12.66 4.32 0.92
CA ARG A 95 12.89 3.59 -0.32
C ARG A 95 14.11 2.68 -0.22
N ALA A 96 15.20 3.13 0.41
CA ALA A 96 16.36 2.29 0.68
C ALA A 96 15.99 1.10 1.56
N GLY A 97 15.29 1.32 2.68
CA GLY A 97 14.85 0.24 3.57
C GLY A 97 13.90 -0.77 2.91
N LEU A 98 13.08 -0.33 1.95
CA LEU A 98 12.25 -1.22 1.12
C LEU A 98 13.11 -2.07 0.17
N MET A 99 14.16 -1.51 -0.41
CA MET A 99 15.05 -2.23 -1.35
C MET A 99 16.04 -3.15 -0.64
N ASP A 100 16.55 -2.77 0.52
CA ASP A 100 17.38 -3.65 1.36
C ASP A 100 16.60 -4.91 1.72
N ALA A 101 15.33 -4.75 2.08
CA ALA A 101 14.42 -5.85 2.32
C ALA A 101 14.17 -6.74 1.08
N TYR A 102 14.16 -6.13 -0.10
CA TYR A 102 14.03 -6.86 -1.36
C TYR A 102 15.27 -7.71 -1.68
N VAL A 103 16.47 -7.15 -1.53
CA VAL A 103 17.74 -7.86 -1.78
C VAL A 103 17.90 -9.04 -0.82
N ALA A 104 17.56 -8.83 0.45
CA ALA A 104 17.47 -9.86 1.48
C ALA A 104 16.47 -10.97 1.13
N GLY A 105 15.25 -10.62 0.70
CA GLY A 105 14.21 -11.60 0.34
C GLY A 105 14.42 -12.30 -1.01
N GLY A 106 15.11 -11.66 -1.96
CA GLY A 106 15.44 -12.23 -3.28
C GLY A 106 16.48 -13.35 -3.21
N ALA A 107 17.40 -13.29 -2.25
CA ALA A 107 18.34 -14.38 -1.96
C ALA A 107 17.60 -15.65 -1.49
N SER A 108 16.62 -15.48 -0.59
CA SER A 108 15.82 -16.59 -0.05
C SER A 108 14.84 -17.19 -1.09
N ALA A 109 14.24 -16.37 -1.96
CA ALA A 109 13.35 -16.85 -3.03
C ALA A 109 14.07 -17.67 -4.13
N ALA A 110 15.34 -17.35 -4.41
CA ALA A 110 16.16 -18.11 -5.35
C ALA A 110 16.59 -19.49 -4.78
N ALA A 111 16.79 -19.58 -3.46
CA ALA A 111 17.07 -20.84 -2.77
C ALA A 111 15.86 -21.79 -2.78
N GLY A 112 14.64 -21.26 -2.63
CA GLY A 112 13.40 -22.05 -2.68
C GLY A 112 13.02 -22.60 -4.08
N SER A 113 13.67 -22.13 -5.15
CA SER A 113 13.36 -22.54 -6.53
C SER A 113 14.22 -23.73 -7.03
N LYS A 114 15.36 -24.02 -6.39
CA LYS A 114 16.19 -25.19 -6.75
C LYS A 114 15.84 -26.40 -5.91
N ARG A 115 14.74 -27.08 -6.27
CA ARG A 115 14.59 -28.51 -5.94
C ARG A 115 15.49 -29.31 -6.88
N GLY A 116 16.74 -29.54 -6.48
CA GLY A 116 17.68 -30.38 -7.21
C GLY A 116 19.12 -30.16 -6.76
N ASP A 117 19.66 -31.20 -6.13
CA ASP A 117 21.04 -31.43 -5.71
C ASP A 117 21.50 -30.86 -4.36
N ALA A 118 21.53 -31.78 -3.39
CA ALA A 118 22.16 -31.65 -2.09
C ALA A 118 23.69 -31.64 -2.23
N SER A 119 24.34 -30.52 -1.90
CA SER A 119 25.73 -30.45 -1.40
C SER A 119 26.28 -29.01 -1.29
N ALA A 120 25.47 -28.06 -0.82
CA ALA A 120 25.95 -26.73 -0.45
C ALA A 120 25.13 -26.19 0.74
N GLU A 121 25.04 -26.99 1.79
CA GLU A 121 24.65 -26.54 3.12
C GLU A 121 25.94 -26.22 3.86
N GLU A 122 26.16 -24.95 4.17
CA GLU A 122 26.84 -24.41 5.36
C GLU A 122 27.26 -22.95 5.05
N ASP A 123 26.73 -22.01 5.84
CA ASP A 123 27.21 -20.63 6.04
C ASP A 123 26.71 -19.48 5.13
N ALA A 124 25.45 -19.49 4.68
CA ALA A 124 24.74 -18.25 4.38
C ALA A 124 23.65 -18.04 5.44
N GLU A 125 23.97 -17.30 6.50
CA GLU A 125 22.95 -16.65 7.34
C GLU A 125 22.16 -15.70 6.42
N GLU A 126 21.10 -16.22 5.81
CA GLU A 126 20.16 -15.46 4.98
C GLU A 126 19.55 -14.39 5.88
N ALA A 127 19.99 -13.13 5.73
CA ALA A 127 19.33 -12.02 6.37
C ALA A 127 17.92 -11.91 5.77
N GLU A 128 16.96 -12.63 6.33
CA GLU A 128 15.56 -12.57 5.92
C GLU A 128 15.02 -11.18 6.29
N ALA A 129 14.46 -10.48 5.30
CA ALA A 129 13.98 -9.12 5.50
C ALA A 129 12.76 -9.08 6.42
N ASP A 130 12.83 -8.33 7.51
CA ASP A 130 11.68 -8.12 8.40
C ASP A 130 10.51 -7.48 7.60
N VAL A 131 9.49 -8.29 7.34
CA VAL A 131 8.30 -7.89 6.57
C VAL A 131 7.53 -6.75 7.24
N VAL A 132 7.60 -6.66 8.57
CA VAL A 132 6.96 -5.59 9.35
C VAL A 132 7.66 -4.27 9.07
N HIS A 133 8.99 -4.26 9.13
CA HIS A 133 9.79 -3.09 8.80
C HIS A 133 9.56 -2.64 7.36
N THR A 134 9.57 -3.60 6.42
CA THR A 134 9.33 -3.37 4.99
C THR A 134 7.96 -2.76 4.72
N SER A 135 6.91 -3.31 5.36
CA SER A 135 5.54 -2.79 5.25
C SER A 135 5.40 -1.38 5.85
N LEU A 136 6.19 -1.06 6.88
CA LEU A 136 6.23 0.28 7.48
C LEU A 136 7.00 1.28 6.61
N CYS A 137 8.03 0.86 5.88
CA CYS A 137 8.75 1.70 4.92
C CYS A 137 7.82 2.23 3.82
N ILE A 138 6.93 1.38 3.28
CA ILE A 138 5.90 1.82 2.32
C ILE A 138 5.07 2.98 2.91
N ALA A 139 4.60 2.81 4.15
CA ALA A 139 3.77 3.81 4.80
C ALA A 139 4.54 5.10 5.15
N MET A 140 5.81 4.99 5.53
CA MET A 140 6.66 6.14 5.83
C MET A 140 6.92 6.97 4.58
N GLU A 141 7.23 6.33 3.46
CA GLU A 141 7.46 7.01 2.19
C GLU A 141 6.22 7.78 1.72
N ASP A 142 5.07 7.11 1.76
CA ASP A 142 3.78 7.66 1.34
C ASP A 142 3.36 8.82 2.26
N ASP A 143 3.55 8.68 3.57
CA ASP A 143 3.26 9.75 4.52
C ASP A 143 4.20 10.94 4.30
N ALA A 144 5.50 10.73 4.14
CA ALA A 144 6.47 11.79 3.87
C ALA A 144 6.12 12.54 2.57
N PHE A 145 5.83 11.81 1.49
CA PHE A 145 5.47 12.38 0.20
C PHE A 145 4.16 13.18 0.27
N LYS A 146 3.11 12.62 0.89
CA LYS A 146 1.77 13.22 0.91
C LYS A 146 1.65 14.38 1.89
N SER A 147 2.17 14.21 3.09
CA SER A 147 2.04 15.19 4.16
C SER A 147 3.09 16.29 4.06
N ARG A 148 4.17 16.06 3.28
CA ARG A 148 5.36 16.92 3.21
C ARG A 148 5.88 17.28 4.60
N THR A 149 5.74 16.34 5.54
CA THR A 149 6.11 16.56 6.93
C THR A 149 7.62 16.46 7.10
N ALA A 150 8.11 17.14 8.13
CA ALA A 150 9.51 17.07 8.52
C ALA A 150 9.75 16.05 9.65
N VAL A 151 8.74 15.25 10.00
CA VAL A 151 8.81 14.23 11.04
C VAL A 151 8.32 12.93 10.42
N PRO A 152 9.17 11.90 10.30
CA PRO A 152 8.78 10.64 9.69
C PRO A 152 7.84 9.85 10.58
N LEU A 153 7.09 8.93 9.97
CA LEU A 153 6.35 7.89 10.69
C LEU A 153 7.33 7.13 11.61
N PRO A 154 7.02 6.95 12.91
CA PRO A 154 7.94 6.31 13.85
C PRO A 154 7.96 4.79 13.68
N ILE A 155 8.72 4.28 12.71
CA ILE A 155 8.83 2.85 12.35
C ILE A 155 9.11 1.99 13.60
N ASP A 156 10.16 2.30 14.37
CA ASP A 156 10.54 1.55 15.57
C ASP A 156 9.40 1.42 16.59
N ALA A 157 8.56 2.44 16.69
CA ALA A 157 7.44 2.44 17.62
C ALA A 157 6.32 1.50 17.18
N TYR A 158 6.20 1.20 15.88
CA TYR A 158 5.26 0.22 15.36
C TYR A 158 5.86 -1.19 15.35
N VAL A 159 7.15 -1.35 15.08
CA VAL A 159 7.87 -2.62 15.26
C VAL A 159 7.75 -3.10 16.71
N LYS A 160 8.04 -2.21 17.68
CA LYS A 160 7.87 -2.49 19.12
C LYS A 160 6.44 -2.87 19.53
N ARG A 161 5.41 -2.49 18.76
CA ARG A 161 4.04 -2.94 19.04
C ARG A 161 3.86 -4.41 18.65
N VAL A 162 4.51 -4.87 17.61
CA VAL A 162 4.52 -6.30 17.25
C VAL A 162 5.31 -7.08 18.30
N ASP A 163 6.47 -6.58 18.75
CA ASP A 163 7.21 -7.20 19.85
C ASP A 163 6.36 -7.31 21.12
N LYS A 164 5.60 -6.25 21.43
CA LYS A 164 4.67 -6.24 22.56
C LYS A 164 3.56 -7.28 22.39
N LEU A 165 3.02 -7.41 21.17
CA LEU A 165 1.99 -8.41 20.84
C LEU A 165 2.51 -9.83 21.07
N VAL A 166 3.75 -10.12 20.64
CA VAL A 166 4.40 -11.41 20.87
C VAL A 166 4.73 -11.63 22.36
N ASN A 167 5.20 -10.60 23.07
CA ASN A 167 5.45 -10.69 24.51
C ASN A 167 4.19 -10.98 25.33
N GLU A 168 3.08 -10.32 24.99
CA GLU A 168 1.77 -10.55 25.62
C GLU A 168 1.26 -11.97 25.34
N PHE A 169 1.42 -12.48 24.10
CA PHE A 169 1.13 -13.87 23.77
C PHE A 169 1.98 -14.85 24.59
N MET A 170 3.29 -14.61 24.68
CA MET A 170 4.23 -15.47 25.41
C MET A 170 3.90 -15.56 26.90
N GLN A 171 3.56 -14.44 27.54
CA GLN A 171 3.29 -14.39 28.98
C GLN A 171 1.96 -15.02 29.39
N ARG A 172 1.00 -15.17 28.46
CA ARG A 172 -0.35 -15.60 28.82
C ARG A 172 -0.75 -16.87 28.11
N ASP A 173 -0.74 -16.84 26.79
CA ASP A 173 -1.25 -17.93 25.96
C ASP A 173 -0.22 -19.06 25.85
N TYR A 174 1.06 -18.74 25.65
CA TYR A 174 2.13 -19.74 25.62
C TYR A 174 2.41 -20.37 26.99
N GLU A 175 2.45 -19.58 28.08
CA GLU A 175 2.58 -20.14 29.43
C GLU A 175 1.44 -21.13 29.77
N SER A 176 0.21 -20.84 29.29
CA SER A 176 -0.93 -21.75 29.44
C SER A 176 -0.74 -23.06 28.66
N LEU A 177 -0.17 -23.00 27.46
CA LEU A 177 0.17 -24.18 26.65
C LEU A 177 1.23 -25.06 27.33
N VAL A 178 2.27 -24.43 27.89
CA VAL A 178 3.32 -25.12 28.65
C VAL A 178 2.72 -25.82 29.87
N ALA A 179 1.83 -25.14 30.61
CA ALA A 179 1.16 -25.73 31.78
C ALA A 179 0.24 -26.91 31.40
N ALA A 180 -0.36 -26.88 30.20
CA ALA A 180 -1.19 -27.97 29.67
C ALA A 180 -0.37 -29.13 29.07
N GLY A 181 0.94 -28.95 28.85
CA GLY A 181 1.80 -29.94 28.21
C GLY A 181 1.64 -30.03 26.69
N THR A 182 0.98 -29.06 26.06
CA THR A 182 0.70 -29.00 24.61
C THR A 182 1.57 -27.93 23.97
N THR A 183 2.82 -28.27 23.65
CA THR A 183 3.84 -27.31 23.17
C THR A 183 4.33 -27.63 21.75
N THR A 184 3.56 -28.40 20.98
CA THR A 184 3.91 -28.69 19.59
C THR A 184 3.81 -27.43 18.74
N THR A 185 4.53 -27.37 17.62
CA THR A 185 4.46 -26.23 16.68
C THR A 185 3.00 -25.93 16.28
N ARG A 186 2.19 -26.98 16.07
CA ARG A 186 0.77 -26.84 15.73
C ARG A 186 -0.03 -26.20 16.86
N ASP A 187 0.16 -26.64 18.10
CA ASP A 187 -0.53 -26.06 19.25
C ASP A 187 -0.22 -24.57 19.40
N VAL A 188 1.05 -24.18 19.16
CA VAL A 188 1.48 -22.78 19.20
C VAL A 188 0.85 -21.97 18.07
N ILE A 189 0.77 -22.53 16.85
CA ILE A 189 0.08 -21.92 15.70
C ILE A 189 -1.41 -21.69 16.02
N ASP A 190 -2.11 -22.71 16.51
CA ASP A 190 -3.53 -22.63 16.84
C ASP A 190 -3.80 -21.56 17.92
N ALA A 191 -2.97 -21.55 18.98
CA ALA A 191 -3.08 -20.53 20.01
C ALA A 191 -2.76 -19.13 19.50
N LEU A 192 -1.80 -18.99 18.57
CA LEU A 192 -1.44 -17.70 17.96
C LEU A 192 -2.59 -17.17 17.08
N GLU A 193 -3.24 -18.03 16.30
CA GLU A 193 -4.40 -17.66 15.48
C GLU A 193 -5.58 -17.23 16.34
N ASP A 194 -5.87 -17.97 17.42
CA ASP A 194 -6.87 -17.57 18.41
C ASP A 194 -6.49 -16.23 19.06
N TYR A 195 -5.22 -16.05 19.45
CA TYR A 195 -4.74 -14.81 20.04
C TYR A 195 -4.88 -13.61 19.09
N LEU A 196 -4.51 -13.75 17.82
CA LEU A 196 -4.58 -12.67 16.84
C LEU A 196 -6.03 -12.37 16.42
N TYR A 197 -6.79 -13.39 16.02
CA TYR A 197 -8.07 -13.21 15.35
C TYR A 197 -9.26 -13.24 16.29
N VAL A 198 -9.22 -14.05 17.36
CA VAL A 198 -10.31 -14.15 18.33
C VAL A 198 -10.09 -13.18 19.49
N GLN A 199 -8.91 -13.15 20.09
CA GLN A 199 -8.68 -12.33 21.28
C GLN A 199 -8.36 -10.88 20.92
N ASN A 200 -7.44 -10.68 19.96
CA ASN A 200 -7.09 -9.35 19.48
C ASN A 200 -7.99 -8.83 18.37
N GLN A 201 -8.89 -9.63 17.82
CA GLN A 201 -9.91 -9.20 16.83
C GLN A 201 -9.32 -8.63 15.54
N TYR A 202 -8.11 -9.03 15.16
CA TYR A 202 -7.60 -8.76 13.81
C TYR A 202 -8.48 -9.46 12.79
N ARG A 203 -8.93 -8.74 11.75
CA ARG A 203 -9.83 -9.30 10.75
C ARG A 203 -9.68 -8.67 9.38
N ALA A 204 -10.01 -9.45 8.35
CA ALA A 204 -10.18 -8.94 7.00
C ALA A 204 -11.43 -8.03 6.90
N PRO A 205 -11.44 -7.04 5.99
CA PRO A 205 -12.59 -6.16 5.82
C PRO A 205 -13.79 -6.88 5.20
N LYS A 206 -15.00 -6.48 5.61
CA LYS A 206 -16.27 -7.12 5.19
C LYS A 206 -16.81 -6.64 3.84
N GLY A 207 -15.97 -6.09 2.97
CA GLY A 207 -16.40 -5.59 1.66
C GLY A 207 -15.23 -5.35 0.71
N TRP A 208 -15.46 -5.64 -0.57
CA TRP A 208 -14.42 -5.58 -1.61
C TRP A 208 -13.81 -4.18 -1.77
N ARG A 209 -14.61 -3.11 -1.62
CA ARG A 209 -14.09 -1.73 -1.72
C ARG A 209 -13.14 -1.39 -0.57
N GLU A 210 -13.29 -2.03 0.58
CA GLU A 210 -12.38 -1.85 1.70
C GLU A 210 -11.11 -2.68 1.55
N MET A 211 -11.12 -3.75 0.74
CA MET A 211 -9.93 -4.57 0.43
C MET A 211 -8.83 -3.81 -0.30
N TYR A 212 -9.13 -2.65 -0.87
CA TYR A 212 -8.16 -1.79 -1.56
C TYR A 212 -8.08 -0.41 -0.93
N SER A 213 -8.54 -0.26 0.30
CA SER A 213 -8.42 1.03 0.97
C SER A 213 -7.00 1.22 1.49
N PRO A 214 -6.36 2.39 1.28
CA PRO A 214 -5.04 2.65 1.86
C PRO A 214 -5.05 2.52 3.39
N TYR A 215 -6.16 2.88 4.05
CA TYR A 215 -6.38 2.70 5.49
C TYR A 215 -6.37 1.24 5.96
N ARG A 216 -6.62 0.28 5.06
CA ARG A 216 -6.60 -1.16 5.33
C ARG A 216 -5.29 -1.81 4.87
N THR A 217 -4.47 -1.06 4.14
CA THR A 217 -3.22 -1.54 3.54
C THR A 217 -2.00 -1.08 4.34
N TYR A 218 -1.96 0.18 4.77
CA TYR A 218 -0.84 0.68 5.56
C TYR A 218 -0.74 0.00 6.93
N PHE A 219 0.40 -0.61 7.20
CA PHE A 219 0.66 -1.42 8.39
C PHE A 219 0.30 -0.71 9.71
N HIS A 220 0.73 0.54 9.86
CA HIS A 220 0.47 1.33 11.07
C HIS A 220 -1.03 1.52 11.36
N ASN A 221 -1.86 1.64 10.32
CA ASN A 221 -3.32 1.73 10.45
C ASN A 221 -3.93 0.38 10.80
N VAL A 222 -3.41 -0.71 10.22
CA VAL A 222 -3.90 -2.07 10.52
C VAL A 222 -3.62 -2.46 11.96
N VAL A 223 -2.43 -2.18 12.48
CA VAL A 223 -2.09 -2.41 13.90
C VAL A 223 -3.02 -1.62 14.84
N ALA A 224 -3.35 -0.38 14.48
CA ALA A 224 -4.21 0.46 15.31
C ALA A 224 -5.69 0.09 15.22
N GLN A 225 -6.20 -0.19 14.02
CA GLN A 225 -7.62 -0.41 13.76
C GLN A 225 -8.03 -1.87 13.82
N LYS A 226 -7.06 -2.80 13.80
CA LYS A 226 -7.25 -4.26 13.80
C LYS A 226 -8.07 -4.75 12.60
N ILE A 227 -8.04 -4.00 11.50
CA ILE A 227 -8.67 -4.36 10.24
C ILE A 227 -7.68 -4.10 9.12
N GLY A 228 -7.32 -5.13 8.37
CA GLY A 228 -6.34 -5.04 7.29
C GLY A 228 -6.66 -5.97 6.14
N ILE A 229 -6.09 -5.67 4.98
CA ILE A 229 -6.14 -6.57 3.83
C ILE A 229 -5.37 -7.86 4.15
N PRO A 230 -5.66 -9.00 3.50
CA PRO A 230 -4.99 -10.26 3.78
C PRO A 230 -3.47 -10.17 3.72
N ALA A 231 -2.91 -9.38 2.80
CA ALA A 231 -1.47 -9.18 2.68
C ALA A 231 -0.85 -8.51 3.93
N THR A 232 -1.44 -7.42 4.42
CA THR A 232 -0.95 -6.74 5.63
C THR A 232 -1.20 -7.56 6.89
N LEU A 233 -2.30 -8.31 6.95
CA LEU A 233 -2.51 -9.27 8.03
C LEU A 233 -1.47 -10.39 7.99
N ALA A 234 -1.05 -10.82 6.79
CA ALA A 234 0.01 -11.81 6.64
C ALA A 234 1.35 -11.25 7.10
N ALA A 235 1.65 -9.97 6.82
CA ALA A 235 2.85 -9.32 7.36
C ALA A 235 2.89 -9.31 8.90
N ILE A 236 1.74 -9.05 9.56
CA ILE A 236 1.65 -9.14 11.02
C ILE A 236 1.91 -10.57 11.49
N TYR A 237 1.30 -11.55 10.83
CA TYR A 237 1.45 -12.95 11.20
C TYR A 237 2.89 -13.44 11.01
N ILE A 238 3.47 -13.24 9.82
CA ILE A 238 4.87 -13.56 9.51
C ILE A 238 5.79 -12.94 10.56
N GLY A 239 5.64 -11.65 10.85
CA GLY A 239 6.45 -10.99 11.87
C GLY A 239 6.29 -11.55 13.29
N CYS A 240 5.12 -12.11 13.64
CA CYS A 240 4.94 -12.85 14.90
C CYS A 240 5.62 -14.22 14.85
N VAL A 241 5.52 -14.94 13.75
CA VAL A 241 6.14 -16.28 13.55
C VAL A 241 7.66 -16.18 13.62
N GLU A 242 8.27 -15.22 12.91
CA GLU A 242 9.72 -14.96 12.93
C GLU A 242 10.20 -14.71 14.37
N ARG A 243 9.53 -13.82 15.10
CA ARG A 243 9.87 -13.50 16.50
C ARG A 243 9.66 -14.67 17.47
N LEU A 244 8.76 -15.60 17.17
CA LEU A 244 8.59 -16.83 17.96
C LEU A 244 9.65 -17.87 17.61
N ALA A 245 10.03 -17.98 16.34
CA ALA A 245 11.13 -18.83 15.88
C ALA A 245 12.46 -18.38 16.50
N GLU A 246 12.76 -17.07 16.49
CA GLU A 246 13.95 -16.48 17.14
C GLU A 246 14.05 -16.80 18.64
N ARG A 247 12.90 -16.95 19.31
CA ARG A 247 12.84 -17.32 20.73
C ARG A 247 12.98 -18.83 20.98
N GLY A 248 13.13 -19.63 19.93
CA GLY A 248 13.20 -21.09 20.01
C GLY A 248 11.88 -21.76 20.41
N VAL A 249 10.75 -21.07 20.23
CA VAL A 249 9.43 -21.58 20.61
C VAL A 249 8.86 -22.52 19.55
N LEU A 250 9.17 -22.25 18.28
CA LEU A 250 8.76 -23.09 17.15
C LEU A 250 9.87 -24.08 16.84
N THR A 251 9.55 -25.38 16.91
CA THR A 251 10.50 -26.46 16.60
C THR A 251 10.59 -26.78 15.12
N GLU A 252 9.58 -26.38 14.34
CA GLU A 252 9.49 -26.63 12.90
C GLU A 252 9.26 -25.31 12.15
N GLY A 253 9.65 -25.27 10.88
CA GLY A 253 9.39 -24.12 10.02
C GLY A 253 7.89 -23.95 9.75
N VAL A 254 7.40 -22.71 9.83
CA VAL A 254 5.99 -22.36 9.62
C VAL A 254 5.86 -21.47 8.40
N ASP A 255 4.99 -21.86 7.47
CA ASP A 255 4.60 -21.07 6.31
C ASP A 255 3.27 -20.37 6.57
N VAL A 256 3.21 -19.06 6.32
CA VAL A 256 1.96 -18.30 6.39
C VAL A 256 1.26 -18.36 5.05
N CYS A 257 0.00 -18.81 5.05
CA CYS A 257 -0.80 -18.98 3.85
C CYS A 257 -1.88 -17.89 3.74
N VAL A 258 -2.09 -17.41 2.51
CA VAL A 258 -3.23 -16.58 2.13
C VAL A 258 -4.14 -17.35 1.19
N ARG A 259 -5.42 -17.02 1.21
CA ARG A 259 -6.40 -17.61 0.30
C ARG A 259 -6.47 -16.78 -0.99
N PRO A 260 -6.16 -17.34 -2.16
CA PRO A 260 -6.44 -16.69 -3.44
C PRO A 260 -7.95 -16.59 -3.63
N LYS A 261 -8.40 -15.62 -4.41
CA LYS A 261 -9.83 -15.52 -4.74
C LYS A 261 -10.29 -16.75 -5.53
N GLY A 262 -11.45 -17.31 -5.16
CA GLY A 262 -12.10 -18.38 -5.92
C GLY A 262 -13.13 -17.84 -6.92
N ALA A 263 -13.42 -18.61 -7.98
CA ALA A 263 -14.42 -18.26 -9.00
C ALA A 263 -15.85 -18.02 -8.47
N ARG A 264 -16.17 -18.49 -7.25
CA ARG A 264 -17.47 -18.31 -6.58
C ARG A 264 -17.54 -17.12 -5.63
N ASP A 265 -16.41 -16.50 -5.29
CA ASP A 265 -16.37 -15.35 -4.38
C ASP A 265 -16.60 -14.07 -5.19
N SER A 266 -17.83 -13.55 -5.15
CA SER A 266 -18.34 -12.41 -5.93
C SER A 266 -17.78 -11.04 -5.50
N ALA A 267 -16.67 -11.02 -4.75
CA ALA A 267 -16.00 -9.81 -4.30
C ALA A 267 -14.70 -9.59 -5.10
N ALA A 268 -14.51 -8.38 -5.65
CA ALA A 268 -13.27 -7.95 -6.30
C ALA A 268 -12.04 -8.14 -5.38
N GLY A 269 -10.92 -8.63 -5.90
CA GLY A 269 -9.83 -9.18 -5.06
C GLY A 269 -8.80 -10.02 -5.82
N VAL A 270 -7.51 -9.92 -5.49
CA VAL A 270 -6.49 -10.97 -5.76
C VAL A 270 -6.56 -12.06 -4.68
N THR A 271 -6.84 -11.64 -3.45
CA THR A 271 -6.99 -12.51 -2.28
C THR A 271 -8.42 -12.46 -1.76
N ALA A 272 -8.91 -13.60 -1.24
CA ALA A 272 -10.19 -13.63 -0.57
C ALA A 272 -10.11 -12.78 0.73
N PRO A 273 -11.20 -12.12 1.15
CA PRO A 273 -11.25 -11.32 2.38
C PRO A 273 -11.30 -12.22 3.62
N SER A 274 -10.27 -13.05 3.81
CA SER A 274 -10.09 -13.96 4.93
C SER A 274 -8.75 -13.70 5.62
N PRO A 275 -8.66 -13.88 6.94
CA PRO A 275 -7.38 -13.82 7.63
C PRO A 275 -6.44 -14.93 7.12
N PRO A 276 -5.12 -14.68 7.11
CA PRO A 276 -4.12 -15.70 6.81
C PRO A 276 -4.03 -16.74 7.93
N TRP A 277 -3.50 -17.92 7.62
CA TRP A 277 -3.32 -19.01 8.58
C TRP A 277 -1.91 -19.62 8.45
N GLY A 278 -1.44 -20.29 9.50
CA GLY A 278 -0.14 -20.94 9.56
C GLY A 278 -0.23 -22.43 9.23
N VAL A 279 0.75 -22.92 8.48
CA VAL A 279 0.92 -24.34 8.15
C VAL A 279 2.37 -24.73 8.39
N ILE A 280 2.61 -25.89 8.97
CA ILE A 280 3.98 -26.42 9.12
C ILE A 280 4.52 -26.74 7.72
N ARG A 281 5.72 -26.26 7.38
CA ARG A 281 6.30 -26.28 6.03
C ARG A 281 6.39 -27.69 5.42
N GLU A 282 6.68 -28.68 6.24
CA GLU A 282 6.82 -30.09 5.83
C GLU A 282 5.51 -30.88 5.92
N SER A 283 4.42 -30.27 6.38
CA SER A 283 3.13 -30.96 6.53
C SER A 283 2.40 -31.11 5.18
N GLU A 284 1.82 -32.29 4.95
CA GLU A 284 0.94 -32.57 3.81
C GLU A 284 -0.45 -31.90 3.94
N GLU A 285 -0.77 -31.30 5.10
CA GLU A 285 -2.08 -30.69 5.41
C GLU A 285 -2.31 -29.31 4.75
N ARG A 286 -1.67 -29.04 3.61
CA ARG A 286 -1.88 -27.79 2.88
C ARG A 286 -3.18 -27.86 2.06
N PRO A 287 -4.14 -26.94 2.26
CA PRO A 287 -5.32 -26.87 1.41
C PRO A 287 -4.91 -26.68 -0.06
N SER A 288 -5.60 -27.37 -0.99
CA SER A 288 -5.22 -27.41 -2.40
C SER A 288 -5.20 -26.05 -3.11
N ASN A 289 -5.87 -25.05 -2.55
CA ASN A 289 -5.91 -23.68 -3.05
C ASN A 289 -5.12 -22.68 -2.17
N ALA A 290 -4.33 -23.13 -1.20
CA ALA A 290 -3.54 -22.23 -0.36
C ALA A 290 -2.33 -21.68 -1.13
N VAL A 291 -2.04 -20.38 -0.97
CA VAL A 291 -0.83 -19.76 -1.50
C VAL A 291 0.05 -19.35 -0.33
N VAL A 292 1.31 -19.79 -0.32
CA VAL A 292 2.29 -19.35 0.68
C VAL A 292 2.60 -17.88 0.44
N CYS A 293 2.36 -17.06 1.46
CA CYS A 293 2.64 -15.64 1.45
C CYS A 293 4.04 -15.41 2.01
N THR A 294 5.02 -15.23 1.13
CA THR A 294 6.37 -14.84 1.53
C THR A 294 6.43 -13.35 1.91
N PRO A 295 7.46 -12.89 2.65
CA PRO A 295 7.67 -11.46 2.94
C PRO A 295 7.59 -10.56 1.70
N LEU A 296 8.26 -10.97 0.62
CA LEU A 296 8.24 -10.28 -0.67
C LEU A 296 6.84 -10.26 -1.29
N MET A 297 6.11 -11.38 -1.23
CA MET A 297 4.75 -11.47 -1.76
C MET A 297 3.77 -10.57 -1.00
N SER A 298 3.87 -10.52 0.34
CA SER A 298 3.05 -9.61 1.15
C SER A 298 3.28 -8.15 0.74
N THR A 299 4.54 -7.76 0.57
CA THR A 299 4.94 -6.41 0.18
C THR A 299 4.39 -6.05 -1.21
N ARG A 300 4.54 -6.94 -2.19
CA ARG A 300 3.96 -6.79 -3.54
C ARG A 300 2.45 -6.61 -3.49
N LEU A 301 1.73 -7.49 -2.80
CA LEU A 301 0.28 -7.41 -2.68
C LEU A 301 -0.20 -6.13 -2.00
N GLN A 302 0.54 -5.60 -1.02
CA GLN A 302 0.26 -4.30 -0.42
C GLN A 302 0.43 -3.17 -1.44
N LEU A 303 1.54 -3.15 -2.19
CA LEU A 303 1.77 -2.13 -3.21
C LEU A 303 0.75 -2.22 -4.36
N SER A 304 0.39 -3.41 -4.83
CA SER A 304 -0.66 -3.60 -5.83
C SER A 304 -2.01 -3.07 -5.34
N ALA A 305 -2.34 -3.30 -4.06
CA ALA A 305 -3.54 -2.75 -3.45
C ALA A 305 -3.52 -1.21 -3.38
N LEU A 306 -2.36 -0.60 -3.09
CA LEU A 306 -2.19 0.86 -3.10
C LEU A 306 -2.25 1.45 -4.50
N LYS A 307 -1.57 0.83 -5.48
CA LYS A 307 -1.65 1.21 -6.90
C LYS A 307 -3.10 1.25 -7.35
N ARG A 308 -3.86 0.19 -7.06
CA ARG A 308 -5.30 0.12 -7.35
C ARG A 308 -6.11 1.18 -6.61
N ALA A 309 -5.81 1.44 -5.34
CA ALA A 309 -6.50 2.45 -4.53
C ALA A 309 -6.34 3.87 -5.10
N TYR A 310 -5.14 4.17 -5.57
CA TYR A 310 -4.77 5.49 -6.07
C TYR A 310 -4.99 5.63 -7.58
N TRP A 311 -5.33 4.55 -8.28
CA TRP A 311 -5.52 4.56 -9.72
C TRP A 311 -6.58 5.59 -10.14
N PRO A 312 -6.24 6.56 -11.02
CA PRO A 312 -7.17 7.62 -11.41
C PRO A 312 -8.30 7.20 -12.37
N TRP A 313 -8.28 6.00 -12.92
CA TRP A 313 -9.30 5.48 -13.83
C TRP A 313 -10.09 4.35 -13.18
N GLU A 314 -11.18 3.93 -13.81
CA GLU A 314 -11.89 2.74 -13.37
C GLU A 314 -10.98 1.51 -13.50
N TRP A 315 -10.96 0.69 -12.44
CA TRP A 315 -10.14 -0.51 -12.39
C TRP A 315 -10.93 -1.69 -12.96
N ASP A 316 -10.39 -2.31 -14.00
CA ASP A 316 -10.98 -3.49 -14.61
C ASP A 316 -10.69 -4.73 -13.74
N ASP A 317 -11.73 -5.23 -13.08
CA ASP A 317 -11.67 -6.42 -12.23
C ASP A 317 -11.50 -7.73 -13.01
N ALA A 318 -11.75 -7.74 -14.32
CA ALA A 318 -11.65 -8.95 -15.14
C ALA A 318 -10.20 -9.26 -15.55
N ARG A 319 -9.33 -8.25 -15.66
CA ARG A 319 -7.93 -8.42 -16.07
C ARG A 319 -6.94 -7.98 -15.00
N ASP A 320 -7.45 -7.58 -13.83
CA ASP A 320 -6.71 -6.95 -12.73
C ASP A 320 -5.71 -5.88 -13.19
N SER A 321 -6.04 -5.17 -14.27
CA SER A 321 -5.22 -4.12 -14.86
C SER A 321 -6.08 -2.88 -15.09
N GLY A 322 -5.78 -1.80 -14.38
CA GLY A 322 -6.45 -0.50 -14.57
C GLY A 322 -6.07 0.24 -15.87
N VAL A 323 -5.27 -0.41 -16.72
CA VAL A 323 -4.41 0.26 -17.72
C VAL A 323 -5.16 0.68 -18.96
N LEU A 324 -6.06 -0.17 -19.48
CA LEU A 324 -6.76 0.10 -20.74
C LEU A 324 -7.39 1.48 -20.79
N LEU A 325 -8.16 1.86 -19.76
CA LEU A 325 -8.81 3.18 -19.73
C LEU A 325 -7.83 4.34 -19.61
N ALA A 326 -6.69 4.12 -18.95
CA ALA A 326 -5.63 5.11 -18.86
C ALA A 326 -4.95 5.30 -20.23
N VAL A 327 -4.60 4.20 -20.91
CA VAL A 327 -4.01 4.25 -22.25
C VAL A 327 -4.98 4.85 -23.26
N GLU A 328 -6.26 4.47 -23.24
CA GLU A 328 -7.28 5.05 -24.12
C GLU A 328 -7.46 6.55 -23.87
N ALA A 329 -7.40 6.99 -22.61
CA ALA A 329 -7.42 8.41 -22.27
C ALA A 329 -6.19 9.13 -22.83
N ALA A 330 -5.02 8.50 -22.81
CA ALA A 330 -3.79 9.04 -23.38
C ALA A 330 -3.81 9.10 -24.92
N ALA A 331 -4.27 8.02 -25.57
CA ALA A 331 -4.17 7.86 -27.01
C ALA A 331 -5.28 8.59 -27.80
N TYR A 332 -6.48 8.66 -27.21
CA TYR A 332 -7.69 9.19 -27.86
C TYR A 332 -8.21 10.48 -27.22
N ALA A 333 -7.52 11.01 -26.19
CA ALA A 333 -8.01 12.10 -25.36
C ALA A 333 -9.39 11.80 -24.73
N ALA A 334 -9.66 10.52 -24.43
CA ALA A 334 -10.91 10.11 -23.80
C ALA A 334 -10.99 10.65 -22.36
N GLY A 335 -12.07 11.35 -22.02
CA GLY A 335 -12.27 12.04 -20.74
C GLY A 335 -12.62 11.14 -19.55
N ASN A 336 -12.18 9.88 -19.53
CA ASN A 336 -12.62 8.86 -18.57
C ASN A 336 -11.82 8.85 -17.25
N ARG A 337 -11.33 10.00 -16.78
CA ARG A 337 -10.69 10.11 -15.45
C ARG A 337 -11.77 10.08 -14.37
N MET A 338 -11.59 9.24 -13.34
CA MET A 338 -12.43 9.20 -12.13
C MET A 338 -12.26 10.42 -11.21
N ASN A 339 -11.73 11.54 -11.69
CA ASN A 339 -11.77 12.81 -10.98
C ASN A 339 -11.72 14.01 -11.93
N THR A 340 -12.88 14.36 -12.49
CA THR A 340 -13.20 15.78 -12.70
C THR A 340 -14.46 16.07 -11.91
N ALA A 341 -14.40 17.04 -11.03
CA ALA A 341 -15.59 17.65 -10.44
C ALA A 341 -16.54 18.07 -11.57
N ALA A 342 -17.55 17.23 -11.86
CA ALA A 342 -18.74 17.70 -12.53
C ALA A 342 -19.43 18.65 -11.55
N GLY A 343 -19.19 19.95 -11.72
CA GLY A 343 -19.70 21.07 -10.92
C GLY A 343 -21.22 21.24 -10.96
N VAL A 344 -22.01 20.17 -10.91
CA VAL A 344 -23.48 20.20 -10.91
C VAL A 344 -24.09 19.33 -9.81
N VAL A 345 -23.30 18.89 -8.83
CA VAL A 345 -23.88 18.35 -7.60
C VAL A 345 -23.10 18.87 -6.40
N GLY A 346 -23.66 19.88 -5.73
CA GLY A 346 -23.31 20.31 -4.38
C GLY A 346 -23.64 19.25 -3.32
N ILE A 347 -23.25 18.00 -3.59
CA ILE A 347 -23.21 16.92 -2.64
C ILE A 347 -21.73 16.61 -2.46
N ILE A 348 -21.15 17.26 -1.44
CA ILE A 348 -20.23 16.56 -0.54
C ILE A 348 -20.85 15.19 -0.31
N GLN A 349 -20.28 14.12 -0.87
CA GLN A 349 -20.85 12.78 -0.69
C GLN A 349 -20.92 12.48 0.80
N PRO A 350 -22.05 11.95 1.30
CA PRO A 350 -22.13 11.53 2.69
C PRO A 350 -21.13 10.37 2.85
N THR A 351 -20.00 10.64 3.49
CA THR A 351 -18.81 9.80 3.71
C THR A 351 -17.73 9.82 2.60
N GLY A 352 -16.78 10.75 2.74
CA GLY A 352 -15.67 10.95 1.79
C GLY A 352 -14.59 9.88 1.80
N ARG A 353 -14.30 9.31 0.62
CA ARG A 353 -13.05 8.59 0.35
C ARG A 353 -12.31 9.22 -0.85
N PRO A 354 -10.98 9.43 -0.77
CA PRO A 354 -10.18 9.93 -1.87
C PRO A 354 -9.74 8.74 -2.73
N PHE A 355 -10.36 8.54 -3.89
CA PHE A 355 -9.88 7.59 -4.91
C PHE A 355 -9.41 8.40 -6.12
N GLY A 356 -8.33 7.95 -6.76
CA GLY A 356 -7.68 8.63 -7.88
C GLY A 356 -6.71 9.74 -7.47
N ASP A 357 -5.45 9.36 -7.23
CA ASP A 357 -4.32 10.24 -6.90
C ASP A 357 -3.12 9.81 -7.77
N LEU A 358 -2.92 10.51 -8.89
CA LEU A 358 -1.92 10.15 -9.91
C LEU A 358 -0.50 10.10 -9.33
N PRO A 359 -0.03 11.09 -8.53
CA PRO A 359 1.26 10.99 -7.85
C PRO A 359 1.42 9.74 -6.98
N MET A 360 0.42 9.40 -6.17
CA MET A 360 0.48 8.22 -5.30
C MET A 360 0.44 6.90 -6.09
N ALA A 361 -0.35 6.84 -7.18
CA ALA A 361 -0.36 5.70 -8.08
C ALA A 361 1.01 5.51 -8.76
N THR A 362 1.64 6.61 -9.18
CA THR A 362 2.99 6.63 -9.76
C THR A 362 4.00 6.06 -8.75
N LEU A 363 3.98 6.58 -7.51
CA LEU A 363 4.88 6.13 -6.45
C LEU A 363 4.73 4.64 -6.12
N ALA A 364 3.49 4.12 -6.05
CA ALA A 364 3.25 2.69 -5.85
C ALA A 364 3.77 1.83 -7.03
N THR A 365 3.57 2.30 -8.25
CA THR A 365 3.98 1.60 -9.48
C THR A 365 5.50 1.60 -9.65
N GLU A 366 6.20 2.70 -9.34
CA GLU A 366 7.67 2.76 -9.32
C GLU A 366 8.28 1.69 -8.41
N ARG A 367 7.70 1.50 -7.22
CA ARG A 367 8.16 0.50 -6.26
C ARG A 367 7.90 -0.91 -6.74
N LEU A 368 6.70 -1.19 -7.28
CA LEU A 368 6.40 -2.48 -7.88
C LEU A 368 7.39 -2.81 -9.00
N LEU A 369 7.63 -1.86 -9.90
CA LEU A 369 8.60 -2.01 -10.99
C LEU A 369 10.01 -2.31 -10.47
N ALA A 370 10.46 -1.59 -9.44
CA ALA A 370 11.77 -1.85 -8.83
C ALA A 370 11.86 -3.25 -8.18
N LEU A 371 10.79 -3.72 -7.53
CA LEU A 371 10.70 -5.09 -6.99
C LEU A 371 10.63 -6.16 -8.09
N ASP A 372 10.28 -5.79 -9.33
CA ASP A 372 10.21 -6.70 -10.48
C ASP A 372 11.41 -6.56 -11.42
N GLY A 373 12.49 -5.92 -10.95
CA GLY A 373 13.76 -5.83 -11.68
C GLY A 373 13.77 -4.81 -12.81
N GLY A 374 12.83 -3.86 -12.82
CA GLY A 374 12.82 -2.75 -13.78
C GLY A 374 12.18 -3.06 -15.13
N VAL A 375 11.54 -4.22 -15.30
CA VAL A 375 10.88 -4.64 -16.55
C VAL A 375 9.50 -5.26 -16.28
N GLY A 376 8.71 -5.44 -17.34
CA GLY A 376 7.41 -6.12 -17.26
C GLY A 376 6.19 -5.18 -17.28
N PHE A 377 5.03 -5.70 -16.88
CA PHE A 377 3.77 -4.95 -16.94
C PHE A 377 3.77 -3.68 -16.09
N GLU A 378 4.53 -3.65 -14.99
CA GLU A 378 4.66 -2.45 -14.16
C GLU A 378 5.39 -1.31 -14.91
N ALA A 379 6.27 -1.61 -15.87
CA ALA A 379 6.90 -0.61 -16.74
C ALA A 379 5.88 0.02 -17.71
N ARG A 380 5.00 -0.80 -18.29
CA ARG A 380 3.87 -0.35 -19.10
C ARG A 380 3.00 0.61 -18.30
N ASP A 381 2.58 0.18 -17.11
CA ASP A 381 1.66 0.94 -16.28
C ASP A 381 2.27 2.27 -15.84
N LEU A 382 3.55 2.26 -15.43
CA LEU A 382 4.28 3.46 -15.06
C LEU A 382 4.44 4.42 -16.24
N GLY A 383 4.81 3.94 -17.43
CA GLY A 383 4.93 4.76 -18.62
C GLY A 383 3.64 5.51 -18.96
N VAL A 384 2.49 4.84 -18.80
CA VAL A 384 1.17 5.46 -19.00
C VAL A 384 0.86 6.53 -17.93
N LEU A 385 1.20 6.27 -16.67
CA LEU A 385 1.05 7.27 -15.60
C LEU A 385 1.94 8.50 -15.83
N LEU A 386 3.20 8.29 -16.21
CA LEU A 386 4.16 9.38 -16.50
C LEU A 386 3.73 10.23 -17.70
N PHE A 387 3.13 9.63 -18.73
CA PHE A 387 2.51 10.38 -19.81
C PHE A 387 1.45 11.35 -19.29
N HIS A 388 0.61 10.89 -18.37
CA HIS A 388 -0.44 11.72 -17.77
C HIS A 388 0.06 12.78 -16.79
N ASP A 389 1.26 12.60 -16.25
CA ASP A 389 1.99 13.57 -15.43
C ASP A 389 2.78 14.60 -16.27
N GLY A 390 2.90 14.37 -17.59
CA GLY A 390 3.62 15.25 -18.52
C GLY A 390 5.11 14.94 -18.67
N ARG A 391 5.59 13.85 -18.08
CA ARG A 391 6.99 13.38 -18.17
C ARG A 391 7.17 12.50 -19.41
N TYR A 392 7.10 13.11 -20.60
CA TYR A 392 7.03 12.38 -21.87
C TYR A 392 8.31 11.60 -22.21
N GLY A 393 9.49 12.14 -21.93
CA GLY A 393 10.76 11.44 -22.19
C GLY A 393 10.87 10.13 -21.41
N GLU A 394 10.61 10.18 -20.10
CA GLU A 394 10.67 9.01 -19.22
C GLU A 394 9.55 8.00 -19.53
N ALA A 395 8.35 8.50 -19.89
CA ALA A 395 7.26 7.65 -20.35
C ALA A 395 7.65 6.87 -21.62
N LEU A 396 8.32 7.53 -22.59
CA LEU A 396 8.76 6.89 -23.82
C LEU A 396 9.81 5.80 -23.53
N GLU A 397 10.82 6.10 -22.71
CA GLU A 397 11.87 5.16 -22.35
C GLU A 397 11.32 3.87 -21.72
N LEU A 398 10.39 4.01 -20.76
CA LEU A 398 9.76 2.86 -20.11
C LEU A 398 8.92 2.02 -21.08
N LEU A 399 8.16 2.66 -21.96
CA LEU A 399 7.31 1.94 -22.91
C LEU A 399 8.13 1.26 -24.02
N GLU A 400 9.24 1.85 -24.46
CA GLU A 400 10.18 1.19 -25.39
C GLU A 400 10.89 0.00 -24.73
N GLY A 401 11.27 0.13 -23.45
CA GLY A 401 11.77 -0.98 -22.65
C GLY A 401 10.74 -2.11 -22.51
N PHE A 402 9.47 -1.77 -22.28
CA PHE A 402 8.38 -2.75 -22.25
C PHE A 402 8.16 -3.44 -23.60
N GLU A 403 8.18 -2.72 -24.72
CA GLU A 403 8.09 -3.32 -26.06
C GLU A 403 9.25 -4.28 -26.34
N ALA A 404 10.47 -3.94 -25.91
CA ALA A 404 11.63 -4.81 -26.01
C ALA A 404 11.46 -6.08 -25.18
N TRP A 405 11.08 -5.95 -23.91
CA TRP A 405 10.80 -7.07 -23.03
C TRP A 405 9.69 -7.99 -23.56
N LYS A 406 8.60 -7.43 -24.10
CA LYS A 406 7.50 -8.21 -24.72
C LYS A 406 7.99 -8.98 -25.95
N ARG A 407 8.82 -8.36 -26.79
CA ARG A 407 9.40 -8.97 -28.00
C ARG A 407 10.35 -10.13 -27.69
N ASP A 408 11.08 -10.03 -26.59
CA ASP A 408 12.03 -11.07 -26.14
C ASP A 408 11.33 -12.26 -25.45
N GLY A 409 9.98 -12.31 -25.50
CA GLY A 409 9.18 -13.38 -24.89
C GLY A 409 8.94 -13.19 -23.39
N GLY A 410 9.26 -12.01 -22.84
CA GLY A 410 9.10 -11.71 -21.42
C GLY A 410 7.66 -11.84 -20.94
N ALA A 411 6.68 -11.48 -21.79
CA ALA A 411 5.26 -11.61 -21.46
C ALA A 411 4.80 -13.07 -21.28
N ASP A 412 5.35 -13.99 -22.08
CA ASP A 412 5.03 -15.42 -21.99
C ASP A 412 5.72 -16.08 -20.78
N ALA A 413 6.87 -15.54 -20.37
CA ALA A 413 7.66 -16.00 -19.23
C ALA A 413 7.29 -15.33 -17.89
N ALA A 414 6.50 -14.25 -17.93
CA ALA A 414 6.11 -13.51 -16.74
C ALA A 414 5.37 -14.44 -15.76
N PRO A 415 5.75 -14.44 -14.47
CA PRO A 415 5.03 -15.24 -13.49
C PRO A 415 3.58 -14.78 -13.50
N ILE A 416 2.69 -15.74 -13.77
CA ILE A 416 1.26 -15.62 -13.55
C ILE A 416 1.09 -15.15 -12.10
N PHE A 417 0.89 -13.86 -11.88
CA PHE A 417 0.80 -13.31 -10.53
C PHE A 417 -0.43 -13.93 -9.87
N VAL A 418 -0.61 -13.81 -8.56
CA VAL A 418 -1.87 -14.28 -7.94
C VAL A 418 -3.10 -13.61 -8.58
N GLY A 419 -2.95 -12.49 -9.30
CA GLY A 419 -3.98 -11.94 -10.19
C GLY A 419 -4.27 -12.81 -11.43
N ASP A 420 -3.24 -13.36 -12.09
CA ASP A 420 -3.37 -14.18 -13.29
C ASP A 420 -3.76 -15.65 -12.98
N VAL A 421 -3.35 -16.20 -11.81
CA VAL A 421 -3.72 -17.59 -11.40
C VAL A 421 -5.24 -17.67 -11.18
N VAL A 422 -5.85 -16.53 -10.85
CA VAL A 422 -7.27 -16.41 -10.50
C VAL A 422 -8.15 -16.19 -11.73
N ASN A 423 -7.60 -15.82 -12.88
CA ASN A 423 -8.34 -15.67 -14.14
C ASN A 423 -8.63 -16.98 -14.88
N LEU A 424 -8.16 -18.12 -14.36
CA LEU A 424 -8.61 -19.45 -14.79
C LEU A 424 -10.08 -19.73 -14.43
N GLY A 425 -10.71 -18.84 -13.65
CA GLY A 425 -12.08 -18.95 -13.15
C GLY A 425 -13.11 -18.06 -13.86
N GLY A 426 -13.24 -18.15 -15.19
CA GLY A 426 -14.50 -17.83 -15.87
C GLY A 426 -14.74 -16.39 -16.32
N SER A 427 -13.70 -15.57 -16.56
CA SER A 427 -13.86 -14.45 -17.49
C SER A 427 -14.10 -15.00 -18.89
N ASP A 428 -15.03 -14.41 -19.65
CA ASP A 428 -15.21 -14.72 -21.06
C ASP A 428 -13.86 -14.50 -21.78
N ALA A 429 -13.19 -15.59 -22.15
CA ALA A 429 -11.86 -15.54 -22.76
C ALA A 429 -11.87 -14.69 -24.04
N VAL A 430 -13.02 -14.62 -24.71
CA VAL A 430 -13.25 -13.74 -25.86
C VAL A 430 -13.20 -12.28 -25.42
N LEU A 431 -13.93 -11.90 -24.38
CA LEU A 431 -13.90 -10.54 -23.84
C LEU A 431 -12.48 -10.14 -23.38
N ALA A 432 -11.77 -11.03 -22.71
CA ALA A 432 -10.39 -10.76 -22.28
C ALA A 432 -9.47 -10.51 -23.49
N ALA A 433 -9.58 -11.31 -24.55
CA ALA A 433 -8.82 -11.12 -25.78
C ALA A 433 -9.21 -9.82 -26.51
N GLU A 434 -10.50 -9.50 -26.61
CA GLU A 434 -10.99 -8.25 -27.21
C GLU A 434 -10.45 -7.00 -26.47
N LEU A 435 -10.46 -7.03 -25.13
CA LEU A 435 -9.91 -5.95 -24.32
C LEU A 435 -8.39 -5.85 -24.47
N GLN A 436 -7.68 -6.97 -24.63
CA GLN A 436 -6.24 -6.97 -24.89
C GLN A 436 -5.91 -6.32 -26.23
N VAL A 437 -6.65 -6.65 -27.30
CA VAL A 437 -6.45 -6.04 -28.62
C VAL A 437 -6.66 -4.52 -28.56
N ARG A 438 -7.72 -4.07 -27.89
CA ARG A 438 -7.96 -2.63 -27.69
C ARG A 438 -6.84 -1.93 -26.94
N GLU A 439 -6.29 -2.59 -25.93
CA GLU A 439 -5.18 -2.05 -25.15
C GLU A 439 -3.92 -1.92 -26.00
N ASP A 440 -3.57 -2.96 -26.76
CA ASP A 440 -2.41 -2.97 -27.66
C ASP A 440 -2.57 -1.87 -28.74
N GLU A 441 -3.75 -1.74 -29.37
CA GLU A 441 -4.03 -0.67 -30.35
C GLU A 441 -3.88 0.74 -29.74
N ALA A 442 -4.38 0.94 -28.51
CA ALA A 442 -4.27 2.21 -27.81
C ALA A 442 -2.81 2.51 -27.42
N LEU A 443 -2.04 1.48 -27.06
CA LEU A 443 -0.63 1.61 -26.69
C LEU A 443 0.22 1.98 -27.90
N ASP A 444 0.02 1.33 -29.06
CA ASP A 444 0.71 1.66 -30.31
C ASP A 444 0.49 3.13 -30.70
N ARG A 445 -0.75 3.61 -30.54
CA ARG A 445 -1.10 5.00 -30.81
C ARG A 445 -0.45 5.96 -29.80
N LEU A 446 -0.43 5.61 -28.52
CA LEU A 446 0.25 6.39 -27.48
C LEU A 446 1.75 6.52 -27.79
N MET A 447 2.38 5.43 -28.23
CA MET A 447 3.79 5.41 -28.62
C MET A 447 4.09 6.38 -29.77
N LEU A 448 3.23 6.44 -30.79
CA LEU A 448 3.35 7.42 -31.87
C LEU A 448 3.22 8.88 -31.36
N ILE A 449 2.31 9.13 -30.43
CA ILE A 449 2.13 10.46 -29.81
C ILE A 449 3.37 10.85 -29.01
N LEU A 450 3.91 9.94 -28.21
CA LEU A 450 5.11 10.16 -27.39
C LEU A 450 6.33 10.45 -28.26
N ARG A 451 6.62 9.60 -29.26
CA ARG A 451 7.74 9.80 -30.18
C ARG A 451 7.66 11.15 -30.90
N LYS A 452 6.45 11.56 -31.31
CA LYS A 452 6.23 12.88 -31.89
C LYS A 452 6.53 14.00 -30.90
N ARG A 453 5.99 13.94 -29.67
CA ARG A 453 6.17 14.99 -28.66
C ARG A 453 7.62 15.16 -28.24
N VAL A 454 8.31 14.05 -27.97
CA VAL A 454 9.73 14.08 -27.59
C VAL A 454 10.57 14.67 -28.72
N LEU A 455 10.28 14.34 -29.98
CA LEU A 455 10.96 14.94 -31.12
C LEU A 455 10.69 16.45 -31.23
N GLU A 456 9.45 16.89 -31.03
CA GLU A 456 9.08 18.31 -31.02
C GLU A 456 9.80 19.08 -29.89
N GLU A 457 9.93 18.49 -28.70
CA GLU A 457 10.69 19.07 -27.58
C GLU A 457 12.19 19.19 -27.90
N THR A 458 12.80 18.16 -28.48
CA THR A 458 14.22 18.20 -28.89
C THR A 458 14.47 19.28 -29.95
N ILE A 459 13.60 19.38 -30.97
CA ILE A 459 13.72 20.42 -32.01
C ILE A 459 13.59 21.82 -31.41
N ALA A 460 12.66 22.01 -30.45
CA ALA A 460 12.48 23.30 -29.80
C ALA A 460 13.71 23.72 -28.98
N LEU A 461 14.35 22.77 -28.27
CA LEU A 461 15.59 23.02 -27.54
C LEU A 461 16.74 23.42 -28.47
N ASP A 462 16.92 22.72 -29.59
CA ASP A 462 17.93 23.03 -30.60
C ASP A 462 17.75 24.44 -31.19
N ASP A 463 16.50 24.88 -31.39
CA ASP A 463 16.19 26.21 -31.92
C ASP A 463 16.40 27.32 -30.88
N ASP A 464 16.14 27.05 -29.60
CA ASP A 464 16.43 27.98 -28.49
C ASP A 464 17.94 28.12 -28.22
N GLU A 465 18.72 27.03 -28.36
CA GLU A 465 20.18 27.09 -28.31
C GLU A 465 20.75 27.93 -29.46
N LYS A 466 20.23 27.76 -30.69
CA LYS A 466 20.62 28.58 -31.85
C LYS A 466 20.23 30.05 -31.69
N ARG A 467 19.12 30.36 -31.01
CA ARG A 467 18.65 31.74 -30.77
C ARG A 467 19.34 32.45 -29.60
N SER A 468 19.78 31.70 -28.59
CA SER A 468 20.47 32.26 -27.41
C SER A 468 21.93 32.64 -27.66
N GLY A 469 22.51 32.27 -28.82
CA GLY A 469 23.83 32.75 -29.24
C GLY A 469 24.99 32.19 -28.42
N THR A 470 24.84 30.98 -27.89
CA THR A 470 25.89 30.28 -27.14
C THR A 470 26.68 29.33 -28.05
N VAL A 471 27.22 29.87 -29.16
CA VAL A 471 28.24 29.20 -29.99
C VAL A 471 29.39 30.16 -30.22
#